data_AF-A0A954HG94-F1
#
_entry.id   AF-A0A954HG94-F1
#
_cell.length_a   1.000
_cell.length_b   1.000
_cell.length_c   1.000
_cell.angle_alpha   90.00
_cell.angle_beta   90.00
_cell.angle_gamma   90.00
#
_symmetry.space_group_name_H-M   'P 1'
#
loop_
_entity.id
_entity.type
_entity.pdbx_description
1 polymer ?
#
loop_
_entity_poly.entity_id
_entity_poly.type
_entity_poly.pdbx_seq_one_letter_code
_entity_poly.pdbx_strand_id
1 'polypeptide(L)'
;MNQTIPHDLETICLKAISKLPTDRYQTALDFVDDLNRFLNGEPVLTRRIGLLERSWRWMLKHKAWSALVATVGIAALALVGVGWQRYEAYRSARQSVWIETKNAPGANVVFVPLDPRTGELVPEKKVTAGTSPVEGVLLLPGDYLVVAYVDNDFFHEVYRHVPDKEEENALPAAQRNRRWKLSESGEIVLPDITLFAQQDVTKDMVLAPNGQYLFAPTELTVGQFKEIFQEDWREKCGEPPEETWALRCIPFDSAVSVAENAGFRLPTLLEYEQFVESTQPGDDRNIGANTPVLESDVRTTAAGQKIYGLQSNVAEWTVTLPAQVVLVTSKKQVPLQGPQVSASRLVQGPLETTATQNSGAKLVFEALDRSIWRNEVGLRFSRSTGPRFTD
;
A
#
# COMPACT_ATOMS: atom_id res chain seq x y z
N MET A 1 -62.83 29.68 -24.96
CA MET A 1 -62.82 29.01 -23.64
C MET A 1 -62.27 30.00 -22.62
N ASN A 2 -62.91 30.12 -21.46
CA ASN A 2 -62.64 31.16 -20.47
C ASN A 2 -61.59 30.68 -19.46
N GLN A 3 -60.46 31.38 -19.34
CA GLN A 3 -59.31 30.97 -18.51
C GLN A 3 -59.54 31.09 -16.99
N THR A 4 -60.71 31.61 -16.56
CA THR A 4 -61.06 31.73 -15.14
C THR A 4 -61.71 30.48 -14.54
N ILE A 5 -62.06 29.48 -15.35
CA ILE A 5 -62.69 28.24 -14.88
C ILE A 5 -61.60 27.20 -14.59
N PRO A 6 -61.58 26.57 -13.40
CA PRO A 6 -60.67 25.47 -13.12
C PRO A 6 -60.85 24.33 -14.13
N HIS A 7 -59.76 23.89 -14.76
CA HIS A 7 -59.79 22.87 -15.83
C HIS A 7 -60.47 21.56 -15.42
N ASP A 8 -60.38 21.16 -14.15
CA ASP A 8 -61.02 19.93 -13.66
C ASP A 8 -62.56 20.07 -13.69
N LEU A 9 -63.11 21.26 -13.40
CA LEU A 9 -64.54 21.56 -13.54
C LEU A 9 -64.96 21.66 -15.01
N GLU A 10 -64.11 22.25 -15.85
CA GLU A 10 -64.34 22.29 -17.30
C GLU A 10 -64.43 20.87 -17.89
N THR A 11 -63.57 19.96 -17.43
CA THR A 11 -63.55 18.55 -17.88
C THR A 11 -64.83 17.82 -17.47
N ILE A 12 -65.28 18.00 -16.22
CA ILE A 12 -66.56 17.46 -15.73
C ILE A 12 -67.72 17.97 -16.60
N CYS A 13 -67.78 19.28 -16.83
CA CYS A 13 -68.82 19.91 -17.63
C CYS A 13 -68.81 19.39 -19.09
N LEU A 14 -67.64 19.31 -19.72
CA LEU A 14 -67.48 18.81 -21.09
C LEU A 14 -67.91 17.35 -21.23
N LYS A 15 -67.61 16.50 -20.24
CA LYS A 15 -68.09 15.12 -20.25
C LYS A 15 -69.60 15.03 -20.07
N ALA A 16 -70.17 15.81 -19.16
CA ALA A 16 -71.62 15.83 -18.93
C ALA A 16 -72.42 16.23 -20.18
N ILE A 17 -71.90 17.16 -20.99
CA ILE A 17 -72.55 17.67 -22.20
C ILE A 17 -72.09 17.00 -23.50
N SER A 18 -71.34 15.89 -23.44
CA SER A 18 -70.79 15.24 -24.63
C SER A 18 -71.89 14.89 -25.66
N LYS A 19 -71.56 15.02 -26.95
CA LYS A 19 -72.51 14.76 -28.05
C LYS A 19 -72.90 13.28 -28.14
N LEU A 20 -71.96 12.37 -27.88
CA LEU A 20 -72.20 10.94 -27.90
C LEU A 20 -72.65 10.46 -26.51
N PRO A 21 -73.78 9.72 -26.39
CA PRO A 21 -74.25 9.21 -25.10
C PRO A 21 -73.23 8.31 -24.38
N THR A 22 -72.40 7.58 -25.13
CA THR A 22 -71.33 6.71 -24.59
C THR A 22 -70.24 7.48 -23.86
N ASP A 23 -70.06 8.76 -24.20
CA ASP A 23 -68.99 9.60 -23.65
C ASP A 23 -69.48 10.42 -22.45
N ARG A 24 -70.77 10.39 -22.12
CA ARG A 24 -71.33 11.00 -20.90
C ARG A 24 -71.09 10.11 -19.68
N TYR A 25 -71.42 10.64 -18.51
CA TYR A 25 -71.55 9.83 -17.31
C TYR A 25 -72.66 8.79 -17.52
N GLN A 26 -72.35 7.52 -17.24
CA GLN A 26 -73.29 6.41 -17.45
C GLN A 26 -74.39 6.43 -16.40
N THR A 27 -74.09 6.96 -15.22
CA THR A 27 -75.06 7.19 -14.15
C THR A 27 -74.93 8.61 -13.59
N ALA A 28 -76.01 9.12 -12.98
CA ALA A 28 -75.95 10.37 -12.22
C ALA A 28 -75.00 10.29 -11.02
N LEU A 29 -74.79 9.08 -10.48
CA LEU A 29 -73.85 8.85 -9.38
C LEU A 29 -72.41 9.11 -9.81
N ASP A 30 -72.02 8.67 -11.01
CA ASP A 30 -70.68 8.91 -11.55
C ASP A 30 -70.38 10.41 -11.72
N PHE A 31 -71.41 11.22 -12.05
CA PHE A 31 -71.29 12.68 -12.13
C PHE A 31 -71.14 13.31 -10.75
N VAL A 32 -71.93 12.87 -9.77
CA VAL A 32 -71.86 13.34 -8.38
C VAL A 32 -70.52 12.99 -7.73
N ASP A 33 -69.98 11.81 -8.00
CA ASP A 33 -68.68 11.38 -7.47
C ASP A 33 -67.53 12.24 -8.00
N ASP A 34 -67.54 12.57 -9.29
CA ASP A 34 -66.55 13.48 -9.88
C ASP A 34 -66.69 14.91 -9.36
N LEU A 35 -67.92 15.39 -9.15
CA LEU A 35 -68.18 16.70 -8.58
C LEU A 35 -67.71 16.80 -7.12
N ASN A 36 -67.97 15.75 -6.32
CA ASN A 36 -67.49 15.67 -4.93
C ASN A 36 -65.96 15.61 -4.88
N ARG A 37 -65.31 14.86 -5.78
CA ARG A 37 -63.85 14.84 -5.90
C ARG A 37 -63.29 16.22 -6.21
N PHE A 38 -63.89 16.94 -7.16
CA PHE A 38 -63.50 18.31 -7.48
C PHE A 38 -63.62 19.24 -6.27
N LEU A 39 -64.74 19.19 -5.53
CA LEU A 39 -64.96 20.02 -4.34
C LEU A 39 -63.97 19.70 -3.21
N ASN A 40 -63.54 18.45 -3.09
CA ASN A 40 -62.57 18.00 -2.10
C ASN A 40 -61.09 18.18 -2.54
N GLY A 41 -60.84 18.73 -3.73
CA GLY A 41 -59.49 18.86 -4.31
C GLY A 41 -58.86 17.51 -4.69
N GLU A 42 -59.67 16.47 -4.81
CA GLU A 42 -59.28 15.13 -5.24
C GLU A 42 -59.30 15.02 -6.76
N PRO A 43 -58.49 14.10 -7.34
CA PRO A 43 -58.52 13.89 -8.78
C PRO A 43 -59.87 13.36 -9.27
N VAL A 44 -60.45 14.08 -10.21
CA VAL A 44 -61.64 13.67 -10.97
C VAL A 44 -61.29 12.46 -11.83
N LEU A 45 -62.15 11.43 -11.82
CA LEU A 45 -61.93 10.14 -12.49
C LEU A 45 -61.87 10.29 -14.01
N THR A 46 -62.44 11.37 -14.52
CA THR A 46 -62.55 11.70 -15.93
C THR A 46 -61.27 12.20 -16.58
N ARG A 47 -60.27 12.57 -15.77
CA ARG A 47 -58.96 13.00 -16.26
C ARG A 47 -57.93 11.86 -16.13
N ARG A 48 -57.28 11.49 -17.22
CA ARG A 48 -55.99 10.79 -17.15
C ARG A 48 -54.96 11.78 -16.61
N ILE A 49 -54.77 11.79 -15.30
CA ILE A 49 -53.71 12.60 -14.67
C ILE A 49 -52.38 12.09 -15.22
N GLY A 50 -51.59 12.98 -15.82
CA GLY A 50 -50.24 12.64 -16.24
C GLY A 50 -49.40 12.21 -15.04
N LEU A 51 -48.50 11.26 -15.22
CA LEU A 51 -47.63 10.73 -14.15
C LEU A 51 -46.88 11.85 -13.40
N LEU A 52 -46.51 12.92 -14.09
CA LEU A 52 -45.86 14.11 -13.50
C LEU A 52 -46.77 14.90 -12.55
N GLU A 53 -48.01 15.17 -12.96
CA GLU A 53 -48.96 15.94 -12.14
C GLU A 53 -49.44 15.13 -10.92
N ARG A 54 -49.57 13.81 -11.07
CA ARG A 54 -49.86 12.89 -9.96
C ARG A 54 -48.71 12.86 -8.94
N SER A 55 -47.48 12.83 -9.43
CA SER A 55 -46.28 12.86 -8.59
C SER A 55 -46.13 14.21 -7.86
N TRP A 56 -46.40 15.33 -8.54
CA TRP A 56 -46.38 16.67 -7.93
C TRP A 56 -47.41 16.84 -6.82
N ARG A 57 -48.66 16.46 -7.07
CA ARG A 57 -49.73 16.56 -6.05
C ARG A 57 -49.51 15.58 -4.88
N TRP A 58 -48.98 14.38 -5.15
CA TRP A 58 -48.57 13.44 -4.10
C TRP A 58 -47.43 14.02 -3.24
N MET A 59 -46.46 14.69 -3.86
CA MET A 59 -45.37 15.35 -3.14
C MET A 59 -45.87 16.46 -2.21
N LEU A 60 -46.86 17.24 -2.65
CA LEU A 60 -47.50 18.28 -1.82
C LEU A 60 -48.30 17.71 -0.63
N LYS A 61 -48.89 16.51 -0.79
CA LYS A 61 -49.68 15.84 0.26
C LYS A 61 -48.80 15.11 1.28
N HIS A 62 -47.67 14.56 0.85
CA HIS A 62 -46.73 13.82 1.70
C HIS A 62 -45.39 14.56 1.82
N LYS A 63 -45.44 15.78 2.39
CA LYS A 63 -44.28 16.68 2.48
C LYS A 63 -43.05 16.04 3.17
N ALA A 64 -43.26 15.26 4.23
CA ALA A 64 -42.18 14.59 4.96
C ALA A 64 -41.49 13.50 4.12
N TRP A 65 -42.25 12.65 3.44
CA TRP A 65 -41.70 11.61 2.55
C TRP A 65 -41.01 12.21 1.34
N SER A 66 -41.56 13.28 0.78
CA SER A 66 -40.98 13.98 -0.36
C SER A 66 -39.65 14.64 0.00
N ALA A 67 -39.57 15.26 1.18
CA ALA A 67 -38.32 15.80 1.71
C ALA A 67 -37.27 14.70 1.89
N LEU A 68 -37.65 13.55 2.49
CA LEU A 68 -36.74 12.43 2.67
C LEU A 68 -36.20 11.89 1.34
N VAL A 69 -37.07 11.65 0.36
CA VAL A 69 -36.68 11.16 -0.98
C VAL A 69 -35.76 12.16 -1.67
N ALA A 70 -36.07 13.46 -1.59
CA ALA A 70 -35.22 14.50 -2.15
C ALA A 70 -33.85 14.54 -1.46
N THR A 71 -33.78 14.46 -0.12
CA THR A 71 -32.52 14.44 0.62
C THR A 71 -31.67 13.23 0.27
N VAL A 72 -32.27 12.03 0.22
CA VAL A 72 -31.56 10.80 -0.16
C VAL A 72 -31.08 10.89 -1.61
N GLY A 73 -31.91 11.42 -2.52
CA GLY A 73 -31.54 11.63 -3.92
C GLY A 73 -30.35 12.58 -4.07
N ILE A 74 -30.36 13.72 -3.36
CA ILE A 74 -29.26 14.69 -3.34
C ILE A 74 -27.99 14.05 -2.76
N ALA A 75 -28.11 13.30 -1.66
CA ALA A 75 -26.97 12.61 -1.05
C ALA A 75 -26.37 11.55 -2.00
N ALA A 76 -27.20 10.77 -2.68
CA ALA A 76 -26.76 9.80 -3.68
C ALA A 76 -26.04 10.48 -4.86
N LEU A 77 -26.59 11.57 -5.38
CA LEU A 77 -25.96 12.37 -6.44
C LEU A 77 -24.63 12.97 -5.98
N ALA A 78 -24.54 13.45 -4.75
CA ALA A 78 -23.29 13.95 -4.17
C ALA A 78 -22.23 12.83 -4.07
N LEU A 79 -22.61 11.63 -3.65
CA LEU A 79 -21.71 10.47 -3.62
C LEU A 79 -21.23 10.08 -5.01
N VAL A 80 -22.12 10.07 -6.01
CA VAL A 80 -21.75 9.83 -7.41
C VAL A 80 -20.79 10.91 -7.92
N GLY A 81 -21.06 12.19 -7.61
CA GLY A 81 -20.21 13.31 -7.97
C GLY A 81 -18.80 13.21 -7.37
N VAL A 82 -18.69 12.88 -6.08
CA VAL A 82 -17.40 12.63 -5.41
C VAL A 82 -16.69 11.42 -6.02
N GLY A 83 -17.42 10.34 -6.30
CA GLY A 83 -16.88 9.17 -6.97
C GLY A 83 -16.33 9.48 -8.35
N TRP A 84 -17.04 10.31 -9.14
CA TRP A 84 -16.62 10.75 -10.46
C TRP A 84 -15.37 11.61 -10.41
N GLN A 85 -15.30 12.59 -9.51
CA GLN A 85 -14.10 13.42 -9.31
C GLN A 85 -12.88 12.58 -8.95
N ARG A 86 -13.06 11.60 -8.05
CA ARG A 86 -11.98 10.67 -7.70
C ARG A 86 -11.58 9.78 -8.87
N TYR A 87 -12.54 9.26 -9.62
CA TYR A 87 -12.29 8.44 -10.80
C TYR A 87 -11.49 9.20 -11.87
N GLU A 88 -11.85 10.46 -12.14
CA GLU A 88 -11.12 11.30 -13.10
C GLU A 88 -9.71 11.63 -12.62
N ALA A 89 -9.53 11.87 -11.32
CA ALA A 89 -8.21 12.02 -10.70
C ALA A 89 -7.39 10.73 -10.85
N TYR A 90 -7.95 9.55 -10.56
CA TYR A 90 -7.28 8.27 -10.75
C TYR A 90 -6.91 8.01 -12.22
N ARG A 91 -7.78 8.37 -13.16
CA ARG A 91 -7.53 8.19 -14.59
C ARG A 91 -6.42 9.13 -15.10
N SER A 92 -6.43 10.37 -14.61
CA SER A 92 -5.49 11.41 -15.02
C SER A 92 -4.14 11.34 -14.31
N ALA A 93 -4.05 10.58 -13.22
CA ALA A 93 -2.85 10.43 -12.41
C ALA A 93 -1.80 9.49 -13.02
N ARG A 94 -2.16 8.66 -14.01
CA ARG A 94 -1.21 7.72 -14.59
C ARG A 94 -0.02 8.44 -15.22
N GLN A 95 1.18 8.03 -14.83
CA GLN A 95 2.44 8.51 -15.36
C GLN A 95 2.96 7.52 -16.39
N SER A 96 3.46 8.02 -17.51
CA SER A 96 4.24 7.19 -18.45
C SER A 96 5.62 6.97 -17.87
N VAL A 97 6.05 5.72 -17.79
CA VAL A 97 7.29 5.34 -17.12
C VAL A 97 8.26 4.71 -18.12
N TRP A 98 9.53 5.09 -17.97
CA TRP A 98 10.67 4.50 -18.64
C TRP A 98 11.60 3.83 -17.61
N ILE A 99 12.06 2.61 -17.88
CA ILE A 99 13.07 1.93 -17.05
C ILE A 99 13.96 0.99 -17.87
N GLU A 100 15.25 0.97 -17.55
CA GLU A 100 16.25 0.13 -18.21
C GLU A 100 16.95 -0.82 -17.24
N THR A 101 17.36 -1.98 -17.74
CA THR A 101 18.17 -2.96 -17.04
C THR A 101 19.61 -2.95 -17.54
N LYS A 102 20.59 -2.84 -16.65
CA LYS A 102 22.01 -2.98 -16.95
C LYS A 102 22.47 -4.42 -16.89
N ASN A 103 23.46 -4.77 -17.71
CA ASN A 103 24.07 -6.10 -17.86
C ASN A 103 23.13 -7.23 -18.34
N ALA A 104 21.85 -6.92 -18.57
CA ALA A 104 20.86 -7.86 -19.09
C ALA A 104 19.81 -7.13 -19.94
N PRO A 105 20.20 -6.50 -21.06
CA PRO A 105 19.22 -5.88 -21.97
C PRO A 105 18.22 -6.95 -22.42
N GLY A 106 16.93 -6.59 -22.47
CA GLY A 106 15.85 -7.53 -22.79
C GLY A 106 15.29 -8.31 -21.60
N ALA A 107 15.74 -8.07 -20.36
CA ALA A 107 15.10 -8.66 -19.18
C ALA A 107 13.63 -8.22 -19.08
N ASN A 108 12.74 -9.16 -18.74
CA ASN A 108 11.34 -8.89 -18.45
C ASN A 108 11.21 -8.07 -17.17
N VAL A 109 10.32 -7.09 -17.17
CA VAL A 109 10.08 -6.19 -16.04
C VAL A 109 8.62 -6.28 -15.62
N VAL A 110 8.40 -6.43 -14.32
CA VAL A 110 7.06 -6.45 -13.70
C VAL A 110 7.03 -5.46 -12.55
N PHE A 111 5.99 -4.62 -12.53
CA PHE A 111 5.74 -3.68 -11.45
C PHE A 111 4.66 -4.26 -10.52
N VAL A 112 4.97 -4.44 -9.25
CA VAL A 112 4.04 -4.87 -8.21
C VAL A 112 3.79 -3.69 -7.27
N PRO A 113 2.59 -3.10 -7.26
CA PRO A 113 2.31 -1.94 -6.42
C PRO A 113 2.30 -2.30 -4.94
N LEU A 114 2.69 -1.34 -4.10
CA LEU A 114 2.53 -1.40 -2.65
C LEU A 114 1.25 -0.65 -2.24
N ASP A 115 0.55 -1.15 -1.23
CA ASP A 115 -0.54 -0.40 -0.60
C ASP A 115 0.04 0.81 0.14
N PRO A 116 -0.42 2.05 -0.14
CA PRO A 116 0.19 3.26 0.43
C PRO A 116 -0.06 3.42 1.94
N ARG A 117 -0.99 2.65 2.52
CA ARG A 117 -1.28 2.67 3.97
C ARG A 117 -0.53 1.59 4.71
N THR A 118 -0.47 0.37 4.15
CA THR A 118 0.13 -0.79 4.83
C THR A 118 1.55 -1.10 4.37
N GLY A 119 1.97 -0.58 3.21
CA GLY A 119 3.23 -0.91 2.54
C GLY A 119 3.34 -2.37 2.07
N GLU A 120 2.24 -3.13 2.14
CA GLU A 120 2.22 -4.51 1.66
C GLU A 120 2.15 -4.56 0.13
N LEU A 121 2.74 -5.61 -0.45
CA LEU A 121 2.62 -5.88 -1.88
C LEU A 121 1.17 -6.19 -2.22
N VAL A 122 0.75 -5.77 -3.41
CA VAL A 122 -0.59 -6.01 -3.98
C VAL A 122 -0.44 -6.76 -5.31
N PRO A 123 -0.04 -8.05 -5.29
CA PRO A 123 0.34 -8.81 -6.50
C PRO A 123 -0.77 -8.93 -7.54
N GLU A 124 -2.03 -8.91 -7.11
CA GLU A 124 -3.19 -8.96 -8.00
C GLU A 124 -3.34 -7.71 -8.89
N LYS A 125 -2.63 -6.62 -8.57
CA LYS A 125 -2.56 -5.40 -9.38
C LYS A 125 -1.23 -5.26 -10.14
N LYS A 126 -0.45 -6.35 -10.27
CA LYS A 126 0.82 -6.34 -11.01
C LYS A 126 0.63 -5.86 -12.45
N VAL A 127 1.60 -5.10 -12.95
CA VAL A 127 1.68 -4.63 -14.33
C VAL A 127 2.89 -5.26 -14.98
N THR A 128 2.66 -6.16 -15.95
CA THR A 128 3.72 -6.72 -16.78
C THR A 128 4.10 -5.72 -17.86
N ALA A 129 5.31 -5.19 -17.78
CA ALA A 129 5.79 -4.08 -18.59
C ALA A 129 6.49 -4.51 -19.90
N GLY A 130 6.75 -5.81 -20.06
CA GLY A 130 7.50 -6.35 -21.19
C GLY A 130 9.00 -6.38 -20.93
N THR A 131 9.81 -6.31 -21.98
CA THR A 131 11.27 -6.45 -21.92
C THR A 131 11.97 -5.09 -21.92
N SER A 132 13.06 -4.98 -21.17
CA SER A 132 13.87 -3.76 -21.07
C SER A 132 14.62 -3.39 -22.37
N PRO A 133 14.75 -2.10 -22.75
CA PRO A 133 14.18 -0.93 -22.07
C PRO A 133 12.65 -0.90 -22.19
N VAL A 134 12.00 -0.62 -21.05
CA VAL A 134 10.56 -0.48 -20.97
C VAL A 134 10.24 1.00 -21.19
N GLU A 135 9.32 1.27 -22.10
CA GLU A 135 8.90 2.64 -22.47
C GLU A 135 7.37 2.72 -22.48
N GLY A 136 6.80 3.88 -22.19
CA GLY A 136 5.36 4.10 -22.36
C GLY A 136 4.44 3.41 -21.35
N VAL A 137 4.96 2.79 -20.29
CA VAL A 137 4.13 2.03 -19.35
C VAL A 137 3.40 2.97 -18.41
N LEU A 138 2.07 2.93 -18.44
CA LEU A 138 1.22 3.81 -17.64
C LEU A 138 0.98 3.24 -16.23
N LEU A 139 1.64 3.83 -15.23
CA LEU A 139 1.53 3.44 -13.82
C LEU A 139 0.81 4.52 -13.00
N LEU A 140 0.09 4.12 -11.96
CA LEU A 140 -0.43 5.09 -10.98
C LEU A 140 0.72 5.60 -10.09
N PRO A 141 0.64 6.84 -9.56
CA PRO A 141 1.59 7.31 -8.57
C PRO A 141 1.61 6.40 -7.33
N GLY A 142 2.79 6.20 -6.76
CA GLY A 142 3.00 5.33 -5.60
C GLY A 142 4.28 4.52 -5.67
N ASP A 143 4.46 3.67 -4.66
CA ASP A 143 5.63 2.81 -4.53
C ASP A 143 5.39 1.44 -5.17
N TYR A 144 6.42 0.89 -5.80
CA TYR A 144 6.39 -0.39 -6.50
C TYR A 144 7.60 -1.22 -6.11
N LEU A 145 7.37 -2.53 -5.93
CA LEU A 145 8.42 -3.54 -6.08
C LEU A 145 8.52 -3.88 -7.56
N VAL A 146 9.66 -3.61 -8.15
CA VAL A 146 9.95 -3.88 -9.56
C VAL A 146 10.83 -5.12 -9.63
N VAL A 147 10.33 -6.12 -10.36
CA VAL A 147 11.01 -7.39 -10.56
C VAL A 147 11.53 -7.43 -12.00
N ALA A 148 12.84 -7.53 -12.16
CA ALA A 148 13.49 -7.71 -13.46
C ALA A 148 14.08 -9.12 -13.57
N TYR A 149 13.77 -9.86 -14.63
CA TYR A 149 14.21 -11.25 -14.80
C TYR A 149 14.49 -11.62 -16.25
N VAL A 150 15.47 -12.49 -16.48
CA VAL A 150 15.83 -12.97 -17.83
C VAL A 150 15.19 -14.33 -18.11
N ASP A 151 15.18 -15.20 -17.09
CA ASP A 151 14.56 -16.53 -17.08
C ASP A 151 13.83 -16.74 -15.74
N ASN A 152 13.27 -17.93 -15.51
CA ASN A 152 12.48 -18.23 -14.31
C ASN A 152 13.33 -18.39 -13.04
N ASP A 153 14.65 -18.56 -13.17
CA ASP A 153 15.53 -18.89 -12.05
C ASP A 153 16.33 -17.67 -11.58
N PHE A 154 16.42 -16.63 -12.42
CA PHE A 154 17.25 -15.46 -12.15
C PHE A 154 16.49 -14.13 -12.30
N PHE A 155 16.35 -13.42 -11.18
CA PHE A 155 15.71 -12.12 -11.11
C PHE A 155 16.34 -11.19 -10.09
N HIS A 156 16.04 -9.89 -10.20
CA HIS A 156 16.39 -8.85 -9.25
C HIS A 156 15.15 -8.06 -8.86
N GLU A 157 15.02 -7.79 -7.57
CA GLU A 157 13.92 -7.03 -6.97
C GLU A 157 14.46 -5.67 -6.52
N VAL A 158 13.81 -4.60 -6.94
CA VAL A 158 14.16 -3.23 -6.55
C VAL A 158 12.91 -2.42 -6.27
N TYR A 159 13.00 -1.42 -5.40
CA TYR A 159 11.90 -0.51 -5.11
C TYR A 159 11.97 0.71 -6.01
N ARG A 160 10.84 1.12 -6.58
CA ARG A 160 10.75 2.35 -7.38
C ARG A 160 9.55 3.17 -6.95
N HIS A 161 9.73 4.48 -6.98
CA HIS A 161 8.66 5.44 -6.72
C HIS A 161 8.21 6.09 -8.02
N VAL A 162 6.92 6.04 -8.30
CA VAL A 162 6.29 6.79 -9.39
C VAL A 162 5.65 8.04 -8.77
N PRO A 163 6.10 9.25 -9.14
CA PRO A 163 5.65 10.49 -8.52
C PRO A 163 4.22 10.86 -8.91
N ASP A 164 3.57 11.68 -8.09
CA ASP A 164 2.41 12.45 -8.56
C ASP A 164 2.88 13.66 -9.41
N LYS A 165 1.97 14.26 -10.19
CA LYS A 165 2.28 15.36 -11.13
C LYS A 165 2.91 16.59 -10.46
N GLU A 166 2.57 16.83 -9.20
CA GLU A 166 2.99 17.99 -8.43
C GLU A 166 4.18 17.69 -7.51
N GLU A 167 4.71 16.47 -7.55
CA GLU A 167 5.78 16.05 -6.64
C GLU A 167 7.14 16.60 -7.06
N GLU A 168 7.89 17.16 -6.11
CA GLU A 168 9.25 17.63 -6.33
C GLU A 168 10.28 16.52 -6.10
N ASN A 169 11.21 16.37 -7.03
CA ASN A 169 12.29 15.38 -6.95
C ASN A 169 13.53 15.92 -6.20
N ALA A 170 13.34 16.37 -4.97
CA ALA A 170 14.38 16.95 -4.12
C ALA A 170 14.88 15.98 -3.03
N LEU A 171 15.11 14.70 -3.39
CA LEU A 171 15.55 13.68 -2.44
C LEU A 171 17.09 13.61 -2.32
N PRO A 172 17.63 13.28 -1.13
CA PRO A 172 19.05 13.01 -0.94
C PRO A 172 19.58 11.93 -1.91
N ALA A 173 20.87 11.99 -2.24
CA ALA A 173 21.52 11.01 -3.14
C ALA A 173 21.34 9.56 -2.65
N ALA A 174 21.40 9.36 -1.33
CA ALA A 174 21.21 8.06 -0.66
C ALA A 174 19.78 7.48 -0.77
N GLN A 175 18.82 8.17 -1.40
CA GLN A 175 17.47 7.66 -1.67
C GLN A 175 17.26 7.43 -3.18
N ARG A 176 18.27 6.89 -3.87
CA ARG A 176 18.27 6.70 -5.34
C ARG A 176 17.04 5.95 -5.82
N ASN A 177 16.61 4.92 -5.10
CA ASN A 177 15.46 4.07 -5.40
C ASN A 177 14.14 4.87 -5.53
N ARG A 178 14.02 6.03 -4.88
CA ARG A 178 12.84 6.89 -4.93
C ARG A 178 12.96 8.08 -5.89
N ARG A 179 14.14 8.29 -6.48
CA ARG A 179 14.37 9.37 -7.43
C ARG A 179 13.82 9.00 -8.80
N TRP A 180 13.60 10.01 -9.60
CA TRP A 180 13.18 9.88 -10.99
C TRP A 180 13.76 11.04 -11.82
N LYS A 181 13.55 11.06 -13.13
CA LYS A 181 13.80 12.24 -13.98
C LYS A 181 12.65 12.37 -14.97
N LEU A 182 12.40 13.57 -15.45
CA LEU A 182 11.46 13.78 -16.56
C LEU A 182 12.26 13.75 -17.88
N SER A 183 11.86 12.91 -18.83
CA SER A 183 12.42 12.92 -20.18
C SER A 183 11.91 14.13 -20.97
N GLU A 184 12.53 14.43 -22.11
CA GLU A 184 12.03 15.45 -23.04
C GLU A 184 10.63 15.12 -23.59
N SER A 185 10.29 13.83 -23.69
CA SER A 185 8.97 13.34 -24.09
C SER A 185 7.92 13.39 -22.97
N GLY A 186 8.29 13.80 -21.75
CA GLY A 186 7.40 13.87 -20.60
C GLY A 186 7.20 12.55 -19.84
N GLU A 187 8.08 11.57 -20.06
CA GLU A 187 8.07 10.30 -19.33
C GLU A 187 8.87 10.39 -18.03
N ILE A 188 8.40 9.66 -17.01
CA ILE A 188 9.10 9.45 -15.76
C ILE A 188 10.17 8.39 -15.97
N VAL A 189 11.42 8.82 -16.06
CA VAL A 189 12.61 7.97 -16.15
C VAL A 189 12.98 7.50 -14.74
N LEU A 190 12.76 6.22 -14.47
CA LEU A 190 13.13 5.59 -13.21
C LEU A 190 14.60 5.16 -13.20
N PRO A 191 15.23 5.01 -12.02
CA PRO A 191 16.57 4.47 -11.88
C PRO A 191 16.67 3.08 -12.50
N ASP A 192 17.75 2.86 -13.24
CA ASP A 192 18.09 1.58 -13.86
C ASP A 192 18.20 0.44 -12.86
N ILE A 193 17.99 -0.78 -13.34
CA ILE A 193 18.09 -2.02 -12.56
C ILE A 193 19.35 -2.77 -13.02
N THR A 194 20.34 -2.92 -12.15
CA THR A 194 21.52 -3.73 -12.48
C THR A 194 21.24 -5.20 -12.16
N LEU A 195 21.32 -6.07 -13.16
CA LEU A 195 21.32 -7.52 -12.95
C LEU A 195 22.77 -7.99 -12.82
N PHE A 196 23.08 -8.72 -11.75
CA PHE A 196 24.42 -9.24 -11.46
C PHE A 196 24.52 -10.71 -11.86
N ALA A 197 25.66 -11.21 -12.35
CA ALA A 197 25.77 -12.62 -12.73
C ALA A 197 25.54 -13.54 -11.52
N GLN A 198 24.87 -14.68 -11.70
CA GLN A 198 24.47 -15.59 -10.61
C GLN A 198 25.63 -15.97 -9.66
N GLN A 199 26.79 -16.26 -10.23
CA GLN A 199 28.01 -16.61 -9.47
C GLN A 199 28.52 -15.47 -8.57
N ASP A 200 28.28 -14.21 -8.96
CA ASP A 200 28.67 -13.03 -8.19
C ASP A 200 27.61 -12.69 -7.13
N VAL A 201 26.37 -13.15 -7.34
CA VAL A 201 25.20 -12.91 -6.48
C VAL A 201 25.22 -13.82 -5.25
N THR A 202 25.51 -15.11 -5.43
CA THR A 202 25.51 -16.09 -4.33
C THR A 202 26.84 -16.19 -3.60
N LYS A 203 27.85 -15.44 -4.06
CA LYS A 203 29.19 -15.44 -3.48
C LYS A 203 29.10 -15.03 -2.01
N ASP A 204 29.67 -15.86 -1.15
CA ASP A 204 29.73 -15.65 0.31
C ASP A 204 28.36 -15.64 1.03
N MET A 205 27.26 -15.98 0.34
CA MET A 205 25.96 -16.13 0.99
C MET A 205 25.81 -17.45 1.75
N VAL A 206 24.98 -17.41 2.78
CA VAL A 206 24.68 -18.57 3.62
C VAL A 206 23.55 -19.37 2.98
N LEU A 207 23.78 -20.68 2.85
CA LEU A 207 22.80 -21.61 2.31
C LEU A 207 21.88 -22.10 3.42
N ALA A 208 20.58 -21.93 3.22
CA ALA A 208 19.55 -22.52 4.06
C ALA A 208 19.51 -24.04 3.94
N PRO A 209 18.93 -24.74 4.94
CA PRO A 209 18.62 -26.16 4.83
C PRO A 209 17.74 -26.53 3.63
N ASN A 210 16.91 -25.60 3.13
CA ASN A 210 16.04 -25.82 1.98
C ASN A 210 16.73 -25.53 0.62
N GLY A 211 18.04 -25.25 0.62
CA GLY A 211 18.83 -25.00 -0.59
C GLY A 211 18.75 -23.57 -1.13
N GLN A 212 18.10 -22.64 -0.44
CA GLN A 212 18.06 -21.22 -0.81
C GLN A 212 19.24 -20.46 -0.18
N TYR A 213 19.90 -19.58 -0.93
CA TYR A 213 20.84 -18.62 -0.36
C TYR A 213 20.06 -17.51 0.32
N LEU A 214 20.24 -17.37 1.63
CA LEU A 214 19.37 -16.49 2.41
C LEU A 214 20.03 -15.16 2.78
N PHE A 215 21.27 -15.18 3.30
CA PHE A 215 21.85 -14.00 3.97
C PHE A 215 23.35 -13.83 3.73
N ALA A 216 23.80 -12.58 3.76
CA ALA A 216 25.21 -12.26 3.97
C ALA A 216 25.62 -12.63 5.43
N PRO A 217 26.80 -13.25 5.63
CA PRO A 217 27.23 -13.75 6.94
C PRO A 217 27.59 -12.64 7.91
N THR A 218 27.82 -11.41 7.43
CA THR A 218 28.20 -10.25 8.24
C THR A 218 27.23 -9.09 8.02
N GLU A 219 27.11 -8.23 9.03
CA GLU A 219 26.49 -6.90 8.89
C GLU A 219 27.34 -6.03 7.95
N LEU A 220 26.72 -5.05 7.28
CA LEU A 220 27.49 -4.06 6.52
C LEU A 220 28.26 -3.16 7.49
N THR A 221 29.58 -3.08 7.35
CA THR A 221 30.41 -2.21 8.19
C THR A 221 30.51 -0.78 7.64
N VAL A 222 30.96 0.16 8.49
CA VAL A 222 31.21 1.55 8.07
C VAL A 222 32.24 1.63 6.94
N GLY A 223 33.32 0.84 7.00
CA GLY A 223 34.34 0.80 5.95
C GLY A 223 33.80 0.27 4.63
N GLN A 224 33.05 -0.83 4.67
CA GLN A 224 32.42 -1.40 3.47
C GLN A 224 31.42 -0.43 2.83
N PHE A 225 30.63 0.27 3.64
CA PHE A 225 29.74 1.31 3.12
C PHE A 225 30.52 2.41 2.41
N LYS A 226 31.57 2.94 3.04
CA LYS A 226 32.40 3.98 2.43
C LYS A 226 33.01 3.54 1.10
N GLU A 227 33.46 2.29 1.00
CA GLU A 227 34.01 1.73 -0.24
C GLU A 227 32.95 1.61 -1.34
N ILE A 228 31.77 1.05 -1.02
CA ILE A 228 30.69 0.82 -1.99
C ILE A 228 30.07 2.14 -2.47
N PHE A 229 29.85 3.09 -1.57
CA PHE A 229 29.08 4.31 -1.85
C PHE A 229 29.92 5.53 -2.10
N GLN A 230 31.22 5.50 -1.79
CA GLN A 230 32.11 6.67 -1.83
C GLN A 230 31.54 7.84 -0.98
N GLU A 231 30.77 7.52 0.05
CA GLU A 231 30.14 8.44 0.99
C GLU A 231 30.57 8.10 2.42
N ASP A 232 30.77 9.11 3.27
CA ASP A 232 31.07 8.89 4.69
C ASP A 232 29.81 9.08 5.54
N TRP A 233 29.22 7.98 6.01
CA TRP A 233 27.98 8.01 6.81
C TRP A 233 28.20 8.48 8.25
N ARG A 234 29.47 8.63 8.69
CA ARG A 234 29.84 8.98 10.07
C ARG A 234 29.25 10.32 10.54
N GLU A 235 29.07 11.27 9.63
CA GLU A 235 28.59 12.61 9.94
C GLU A 235 27.10 12.66 10.38
N LYS A 236 26.29 11.65 10.00
CA LYS A 236 24.83 11.65 10.23
C LYS A 236 24.40 11.04 11.57
N CYS A 237 25.29 10.27 12.20
CA CYS A 237 24.98 9.42 13.37
C CYS A 237 25.73 9.80 14.65
N GLY A 238 26.59 10.82 14.59
CA GLY A 238 27.73 10.94 15.49
C GLY A 238 28.80 9.88 15.15
N GLU A 239 30.08 10.18 15.37
CA GLU A 239 31.18 9.33 14.93
C GLU A 239 31.02 7.88 15.45
N PRO A 240 30.78 6.88 14.57
CA PRO A 240 31.00 5.49 14.92
C PRO A 240 32.52 5.26 15.01
N PRO A 241 33.01 4.56 16.04
CA PRO A 241 34.43 4.61 16.41
C PRO A 241 35.41 3.95 15.42
N GLU A 242 35.04 3.00 14.56
CA GLU A 242 35.99 2.34 13.63
C GLU A 242 35.33 1.82 12.32
N GLU A 243 36.14 1.56 11.28
CA GLU A 243 35.68 1.03 9.98
C GLU A 243 35.10 -0.39 10.03
N THR A 244 35.48 -1.15 11.05
CA THR A 244 35.08 -2.55 11.25
C THR A 244 33.73 -2.69 11.95
N TRP A 245 33.15 -1.59 12.44
CA TRP A 245 31.91 -1.64 13.22
C TRP A 245 30.68 -1.66 12.32
N ALA A 246 29.59 -2.21 12.85
CA ALA A 246 28.31 -2.24 12.18
C ALA A 246 27.83 -0.84 11.82
N LEU A 247 27.36 -0.67 10.59
CA LEU A 247 26.76 0.57 10.15
C LEU A 247 25.40 0.77 10.84
N ARG A 248 25.12 1.99 11.31
CA ARG A 248 23.89 2.30 12.07
C ARG A 248 23.24 3.62 11.65
N CYS A 249 22.04 3.85 12.19
CA CYS A 249 21.17 5.01 11.97
C CYS A 249 21.01 5.39 10.49
N ILE A 250 20.71 4.37 9.71
CA ILE A 250 20.34 4.49 8.31
C ILE A 250 18.82 4.51 8.21
N PRO A 251 18.21 5.53 7.58
CA PRO A 251 16.79 5.50 7.24
C PRO A 251 16.46 4.33 6.32
N PHE A 252 15.26 3.76 6.46
CA PHE A 252 14.81 2.62 5.64
C PHE A 252 15.02 2.84 4.13
N ASP A 253 14.65 4.00 3.59
CA ASP A 253 14.83 4.27 2.15
C ASP A 253 16.31 4.22 1.72
N SER A 254 17.21 4.66 2.59
CA SER A 254 18.66 4.56 2.36
C SER A 254 19.15 3.13 2.49
N ALA A 255 18.63 2.36 3.44
CA ALA A 255 18.92 0.93 3.59
C ALA A 255 18.58 0.15 2.30
N VAL A 256 17.41 0.43 1.72
CA VAL A 256 16.96 -0.14 0.45
C VAL A 256 17.89 0.27 -0.69
N SER A 257 18.15 1.58 -0.85
CA SER A 257 19.03 2.07 -1.92
C SER A 257 20.45 1.49 -1.83
N VAL A 258 20.94 1.27 -0.62
CA VAL A 258 22.24 0.66 -0.34
C VAL A 258 22.27 -0.80 -0.74
N ALA A 259 21.26 -1.57 -0.32
CA ALA A 259 21.14 -2.97 -0.71
C ALA A 259 21.14 -3.11 -2.24
N GLU A 260 20.29 -2.34 -2.93
CA GLU A 260 20.14 -2.42 -4.39
C GLU A 260 21.44 -2.12 -5.15
N ASN A 261 22.17 -1.06 -4.75
CA ASN A 261 23.44 -0.69 -5.38
C ASN A 261 24.51 -1.78 -5.23
N ALA A 262 24.48 -2.52 -4.12
CA ALA A 262 25.37 -3.64 -3.87
C ALA A 262 24.87 -4.95 -4.54
N GLY A 263 23.72 -4.91 -5.23
CA GLY A 263 23.10 -6.07 -5.88
C GLY A 263 22.29 -6.97 -4.94
N PHE A 264 21.97 -6.47 -3.75
CA PHE A 264 21.18 -7.17 -2.76
C PHE A 264 19.78 -6.55 -2.59
N ARG A 265 18.97 -7.18 -1.74
CA ARG A 265 17.78 -6.58 -1.14
C ARG A 265 17.82 -6.70 0.38
N LEU A 266 16.94 -5.98 1.06
CA LEU A 266 16.67 -6.25 2.46
C LEU A 266 15.85 -7.57 2.58
N PRO A 267 16.05 -8.35 3.65
CA PRO A 267 15.28 -9.57 3.90
C PRO A 267 13.82 -9.26 4.25
N THR A 268 12.93 -10.21 4.01
CA THR A 268 11.61 -10.22 4.66
C THR A 268 11.76 -10.61 6.13
N LEU A 269 10.78 -10.23 6.97
CA LEU A 269 10.77 -10.64 8.38
C LEU A 269 10.77 -12.17 8.52
N LEU A 270 9.97 -12.85 7.70
CA LEU A 270 9.89 -14.32 7.70
C LEU A 270 11.24 -14.97 7.35
N GLU A 271 11.93 -14.47 6.32
CA GLU A 271 13.27 -14.97 5.96
C GLU A 271 14.25 -14.78 7.12
N TYR A 272 14.19 -13.63 7.80
CA TYR A 272 15.06 -13.32 8.93
C TYR A 272 14.82 -14.26 10.10
N GLU A 273 13.55 -14.48 10.48
CA GLU A 273 13.17 -15.38 11.57
C GLU A 273 13.56 -16.82 11.28
N GLN A 274 13.24 -17.33 10.07
CA GLN A 274 13.63 -18.67 9.65
C GLN A 274 15.15 -18.87 9.69
N PHE A 275 15.90 -17.83 9.30
CA PHE A 275 17.34 -17.89 9.32
C PHE A 275 17.90 -17.94 10.73
N VAL A 276 17.42 -17.07 11.62
CA VAL A 276 17.77 -17.08 13.03
C VAL A 276 17.50 -18.45 13.65
N GLU A 277 16.32 -19.02 13.42
CA GLU A 277 15.92 -20.34 13.94
C GLU A 277 16.82 -21.48 13.42
N SER A 278 17.40 -21.32 12.23
CA SER A 278 18.29 -22.32 11.62
C SER A 278 19.72 -22.32 12.15
N THR A 279 20.07 -21.39 13.04
CA THR A 279 21.43 -21.21 13.57
C THR A 279 21.57 -21.70 15.01
N GLN A 280 22.75 -22.24 15.33
CA GLN A 280 23.15 -22.48 16.72
C GLN A 280 23.50 -21.15 17.40
N PRO A 281 22.98 -20.89 18.62
CA PRO A 281 23.26 -19.66 19.34
C PRO A 281 24.73 -19.60 19.78
N GLY A 282 25.31 -18.40 19.76
CA GLY A 282 26.56 -18.08 20.44
C GLY A 282 26.32 -17.69 21.90
N ASP A 283 27.28 -17.01 22.53
CA ASP A 283 27.10 -16.46 23.88
C ASP A 283 26.03 -15.35 23.89
N ASP A 284 24.96 -15.54 24.66
CA ASP A 284 23.85 -14.59 24.84
C ASP A 284 24.27 -13.41 25.75
N ARG A 285 25.32 -12.68 25.38
CA ARG A 285 25.70 -11.42 26.04
C ARG A 285 25.08 -10.22 25.33
N ASN A 286 24.72 -9.18 26.08
CA ASN A 286 24.14 -7.97 25.51
C ASN A 286 25.22 -7.16 24.77
N ILE A 287 25.21 -7.21 23.43
CA ILE A 287 26.15 -6.48 22.58
C ILE A 287 25.43 -5.25 22.02
N GLY A 288 25.88 -4.07 22.43
CA GLY A 288 25.36 -2.81 21.90
C GLY A 288 26.04 -2.43 20.59
N ALA A 289 25.44 -1.49 19.87
CA ALA A 289 25.93 -0.97 18.59
C ALA A 289 27.35 -0.38 18.62
N ASN A 290 27.94 -0.21 19.80
CA ASN A 290 29.31 0.28 20.00
C ASN A 290 30.28 -0.81 20.48
N THR A 291 29.97 -2.07 20.27
CA THR A 291 30.78 -3.18 20.74
C THR A 291 31.08 -4.10 19.56
N PRO A 292 32.35 -4.46 19.31
CA PRO A 292 32.69 -5.38 18.24
C PRO A 292 32.10 -6.76 18.54
N VAL A 293 31.68 -7.45 17.47
CA VAL A 293 31.31 -8.87 17.54
C VAL A 293 32.57 -9.68 17.82
N LEU A 294 32.57 -10.43 18.92
CA LEU A 294 33.64 -11.37 19.26
C LEU A 294 33.33 -12.76 18.68
N GLU A 295 34.35 -13.60 18.62
CA GLU A 295 34.21 -14.97 18.13
C GLU A 295 33.21 -15.81 18.95
N SER A 296 33.06 -15.51 20.25
CA SER A 296 32.07 -16.13 21.13
C SER A 296 30.61 -15.80 20.76
N ASP A 297 30.40 -14.68 20.08
CA ASP A 297 29.08 -14.16 19.74
C ASP A 297 28.60 -14.68 18.38
N VAL A 298 29.45 -15.42 17.69
CA VAL A 298 29.23 -15.93 16.34
C VAL A 298 28.23 -17.07 16.39
N ARG A 299 27.15 -16.91 15.64
CA ARG A 299 26.20 -17.99 15.39
C ARG A 299 26.69 -18.86 14.26
N THR A 300 26.38 -20.15 14.32
CA THR A 300 26.85 -21.11 13.31
C THR A 300 25.68 -21.86 12.69
N THR A 301 25.66 -21.96 11.36
CA THR A 301 24.63 -22.75 10.66
C THR A 301 24.87 -24.24 10.84
N ALA A 302 23.89 -25.09 10.51
CA ALA A 302 24.08 -26.53 10.49
C ALA A 302 25.24 -27.00 9.58
N ALA A 303 25.56 -26.21 8.54
CA ALA A 303 26.67 -26.45 7.62
C ALA A 303 28.02 -25.92 8.13
N GLY A 304 28.10 -25.36 9.34
CA GLY A 304 29.34 -24.83 9.92
C GLY A 304 29.72 -23.43 9.45
N GLN A 305 28.84 -22.70 8.74
CA GLN A 305 29.11 -21.32 8.34
C GLN A 305 28.92 -20.37 9.51
N LYS A 306 29.89 -19.48 9.72
CA LYS A 306 29.89 -18.48 10.80
C LYS A 306 29.10 -17.23 10.41
N ILE A 307 28.21 -16.81 11.30
CA ILE A 307 27.34 -15.65 11.15
C ILE A 307 27.65 -14.65 12.26
N TYR A 308 28.07 -13.45 11.87
CA TYR A 308 28.45 -12.38 12.77
C TYR A 308 27.30 -11.38 12.95
N GLY A 309 27.08 -10.92 14.18
CA GLY A 309 26.11 -9.87 14.51
C GLY A 309 24.63 -10.29 14.46
N LEU A 310 24.32 -11.56 14.23
CA LEU A 310 22.93 -12.02 14.14
C LEU A 310 22.25 -11.99 15.52
N GLN A 311 21.08 -11.35 15.62
CA GLN A 311 20.38 -11.04 16.88
C GLN A 311 21.21 -10.21 17.88
N SER A 312 22.11 -9.36 17.38
CA SER A 312 23.06 -8.64 18.22
C SER A 312 23.42 -7.27 17.64
N ASN A 313 24.12 -6.41 18.39
CA ASN A 313 24.58 -5.06 18.02
C ASN A 313 23.50 -4.01 17.70
N VAL A 314 22.81 -4.18 16.57
CA VAL A 314 21.89 -3.20 15.98
C VAL A 314 20.60 -3.90 15.56
N ALA A 315 19.50 -3.18 15.56
CA ALA A 315 18.28 -3.68 14.93
C ALA A 315 18.50 -3.77 13.41
N GLU A 316 17.96 -4.76 12.73
CA GLU A 316 18.14 -4.94 11.29
C GLU A 316 16.84 -4.58 10.53
N TRP A 317 16.96 -3.84 9.42
CA TRP A 317 15.81 -3.52 8.57
C TRP A 317 15.31 -4.74 7.80
N THR A 318 13.98 -4.89 7.73
CA THR A 318 13.30 -5.88 6.87
C THR A 318 12.28 -5.20 5.94
N VAL A 319 11.96 -5.81 4.80
CA VAL A 319 11.02 -5.22 3.81
C VAL A 319 9.54 -5.50 4.10
N THR A 320 9.24 -6.39 5.04
CA THR A 320 7.85 -6.74 5.36
C THR A 320 7.40 -5.96 6.57
N LEU A 321 6.39 -5.11 6.39
CA LEU A 321 5.69 -4.53 7.53
C LEU A 321 4.86 -5.62 8.21
N PRO A 322 4.88 -5.74 9.55
CA PRO A 322 4.09 -6.75 10.22
C PRO A 322 2.62 -6.53 9.88
N ALA A 323 2.01 -7.48 9.17
CA ALA A 323 0.58 -7.55 8.96
C ALA A 323 -0.10 -7.53 10.35
N GLN A 324 -0.73 -6.40 10.69
CA GLN A 324 -1.54 -6.18 11.89
C GLN A 324 -1.25 -7.13 13.07
N VAL A 325 -0.15 -6.91 13.80
CA VAL A 325 -0.11 -7.38 15.19
C VAL A 325 -1.01 -6.45 15.99
N VAL A 326 -2.24 -6.89 16.26
CA VAL A 326 -3.12 -6.25 17.25
C VAL A 326 -2.41 -6.33 18.60
N LEU A 327 -1.77 -5.23 18.99
CA LEU A 327 -1.33 -5.00 20.35
C LEU A 327 -2.57 -4.98 21.26
N VAL A 328 -2.91 -6.12 21.86
CA VAL A 328 -3.75 -6.15 23.06
C VAL A 328 -2.88 -5.67 24.23
N THR A 329 -2.59 -4.36 24.26
CA THR A 329 -2.04 -3.75 25.46
C THR A 329 -3.21 -3.43 26.38
N SER A 330 -3.21 -4.05 27.56
CA SER A 330 -4.05 -3.57 28.64
C SER A 330 -3.57 -2.16 28.99
N LYS A 331 -4.42 -1.17 28.70
CA LYS A 331 -4.40 0.25 29.10
C LYS A 331 -3.83 1.25 28.06
N LYS A 332 -4.80 2.05 27.58
CA LYS A 332 -4.74 3.32 26.82
C LYS A 332 -4.35 3.23 25.34
N GLN A 333 -5.40 3.19 24.51
CA GLN A 333 -5.37 3.58 23.11
C GLN A 333 -4.92 5.04 22.98
N VAL A 334 -3.85 5.27 22.22
CA VAL A 334 -3.53 6.56 21.61
C VAL A 334 -3.48 6.33 20.10
N PRO A 335 -4.25 7.05 19.28
CA PRO A 335 -4.21 6.88 17.83
C PRO A 335 -2.92 7.51 17.26
N LEU A 336 -2.09 6.71 16.59
CA LEU A 336 -0.91 7.17 15.85
C LEU A 336 -1.27 7.29 14.36
N GLN A 337 -1.01 8.45 13.75
CA GLN A 337 -1.18 8.70 12.31
C GLN A 337 0.19 8.57 11.60
N GLY A 338 0.34 7.60 10.69
CA GLY A 338 1.51 7.46 9.80
C GLY A 338 1.93 6.00 9.51
N PRO A 339 2.65 5.72 8.41
CA PRO A 339 3.13 4.38 8.04
C PRO A 339 4.12 3.86 9.09
N GLN A 340 3.74 2.78 9.76
CA GLN A 340 4.51 2.08 10.80
C GLN A 340 5.62 1.27 10.13
N VAL A 341 6.86 1.37 10.63
CA VAL A 341 8.00 0.55 10.16
C VAL A 341 8.50 -0.25 11.35
N SER A 342 8.70 -1.56 11.20
CA SER A 342 9.14 -2.44 12.29
C SER A 342 10.65 -2.63 12.24
N ALA A 343 11.31 -2.44 13.39
CA ALA A 343 12.69 -2.82 13.64
C ALA A 343 12.68 -3.84 14.78
N SER A 344 13.34 -4.98 14.59
CA SER A 344 13.32 -6.08 15.57
C SER A 344 14.48 -5.94 16.54
N ARG A 345 14.21 -5.81 17.84
CA ARG A 345 15.19 -6.03 18.91
C ARG A 345 14.61 -6.99 19.93
N LEU A 346 15.29 -8.11 20.17
CA LEU A 346 14.93 -9.05 21.23
C LEU A 346 15.51 -8.52 22.55
N VAL A 347 14.66 -8.12 23.48
CA VAL A 347 15.07 -7.72 24.85
C VAL A 347 14.74 -8.89 25.77
N GLN A 348 15.76 -9.58 26.30
CA GLN A 348 15.59 -10.55 27.39
C GLN A 348 15.92 -9.89 28.74
N GLY A 349 14.96 -9.92 29.67
CA GLY A 349 15.15 -9.63 31.09
C GLY A 349 14.45 -10.71 31.93
N PRO A 350 14.86 -10.95 33.20
CA PRO A 350 14.39 -12.09 33.98
C PRO A 350 12.90 -11.94 34.35
N LEU A 351 12.15 -13.01 34.11
CA LEU A 351 10.78 -13.19 34.58
C LEU A 351 10.80 -13.61 36.07
N GLU A 352 10.45 -12.71 36.97
CA GLU A 352 9.96 -13.12 38.28
C GLU A 352 8.58 -13.77 38.09
N THR A 353 8.54 -15.08 38.29
CA THR A 353 7.38 -15.94 38.13
C THR A 353 6.40 -15.80 39.29
N THR A 354 5.11 -15.69 38.99
CA THR A 354 4.10 -16.48 39.72
C THR A 354 3.26 -17.28 38.72
N ALA A 355 3.69 -18.55 38.57
CA ALA A 355 2.93 -19.76 38.29
C ALA A 355 1.86 -19.76 37.16
N THR A 356 2.16 -20.40 36.02
CA THR A 356 1.89 -21.85 35.81
C THR A 356 2.45 -22.29 34.46
N GLN A 357 2.90 -23.55 34.40
CA GLN A 357 3.55 -24.22 33.28
C GLN A 357 2.89 -23.97 31.92
N ASN A 358 3.63 -23.36 31.00
CA ASN A 358 3.87 -23.89 29.66
C ASN A 358 5.04 -23.15 29.02
N SER A 359 6.05 -23.92 28.66
CA SER A 359 7.23 -23.53 27.88
C SER A 359 6.82 -22.95 26.53
N GLY A 360 7.27 -21.73 26.24
CA GLY A 360 7.15 -21.08 24.94
C GLY A 360 7.64 -19.65 25.03
N ALA A 361 8.82 -19.36 24.49
CA ALA A 361 9.37 -18.01 24.40
C ALA A 361 8.39 -17.13 23.59
N LYS A 362 7.96 -16.00 24.17
CA LYS A 362 7.04 -15.05 23.54
C LYS A 362 7.84 -13.85 23.04
N LEU A 363 7.93 -13.70 21.72
CA LEU A 363 8.43 -12.50 21.05
C LEU A 363 7.57 -11.30 21.45
N VAL A 364 8.18 -10.27 22.05
CA VAL A 364 7.50 -9.01 22.36
C VAL A 364 7.81 -8.04 21.22
N PHE A 365 6.83 -7.85 20.33
CA PHE A 365 6.90 -6.86 19.24
C PHE A 365 6.34 -5.54 19.73
N GLU A 366 7.19 -4.52 19.84
CA GLU A 366 6.75 -3.16 20.13
C GLU A 366 6.78 -2.36 18.81
N ALA A 367 5.59 -2.09 18.26
CA ALA A 367 5.42 -1.15 17.15
C ALA A 367 5.69 0.26 17.69
N LEU A 368 6.88 0.80 17.43
CA LEU A 368 7.31 2.08 17.97
C LEU A 368 7.60 3.09 16.87
N ASP A 369 7.21 4.32 17.17
CA ASP A 369 7.39 5.55 16.40
C ASP A 369 8.79 5.65 15.75
N ARG A 370 8.84 6.17 14.50
CA ARG A 370 10.08 6.48 13.73
C ARG A 370 11.07 7.35 14.51
N SER A 371 10.65 7.99 15.61
CA SER A 371 11.48 8.81 16.48
C SER A 371 12.31 8.02 17.51
N ILE A 372 11.93 6.79 17.87
CA ILE A 372 12.45 6.10 19.07
C ILE A 372 13.75 5.31 18.81
N TRP A 373 14.00 4.91 17.56
CA TRP A 373 15.22 4.15 17.18
C TRP A 373 16.16 4.91 16.25
N ARG A 374 16.15 6.24 16.28
CA ARG A 374 17.00 7.07 15.41
C ARG A 374 18.50 6.76 15.47
N ASN A 375 18.99 5.96 16.43
CA ASN A 375 20.42 5.79 16.70
C ASN A 375 20.97 4.34 16.67
N GLU A 376 20.17 3.28 16.46
CA GLU A 376 20.65 1.87 16.62
C GLU A 376 20.14 0.87 15.57
N VAL A 377 19.73 1.30 14.37
CA VAL A 377 19.31 0.38 13.27
C VAL A 377 20.39 0.28 12.19
N GLY A 378 20.81 -0.94 11.86
CA GLY A 378 21.82 -1.27 10.86
C GLY A 378 21.31 -2.14 9.72
N LEU A 379 22.24 -2.76 8.98
CA LEU A 379 21.94 -3.44 7.71
C LEU A 379 22.47 -4.87 7.66
N ARG A 380 21.57 -5.75 7.23
CA ARG A 380 21.89 -7.05 6.67
C ARG A 380 21.18 -7.21 5.34
N PHE A 381 21.87 -7.90 4.44
CA PHE A 381 21.38 -8.12 3.09
C PHE A 381 21.00 -9.57 2.88
N SER A 382 19.97 -9.74 2.06
CA SER A 382 19.52 -10.99 1.49
C SER A 382 19.54 -10.88 -0.03
N ARG A 383 19.60 -12.00 -0.73
CA ARG A 383 19.35 -12.04 -2.17
C ARG A 383 18.33 -13.11 -2.46
N SER A 384 17.39 -12.78 -3.34
CA SER A 384 16.45 -13.77 -3.82
C SER A 384 17.20 -14.85 -4.61
N THR A 385 17.07 -16.10 -4.20
CA THR A 385 17.48 -17.25 -5.01
C THR A 385 16.36 -18.29 -4.99
N GLY A 386 15.76 -18.54 -6.15
CA GLY A 386 14.69 -19.51 -6.33
C GLY A 386 13.39 -18.91 -6.84
N PRO A 387 12.48 -19.74 -7.36
CA PRO A 387 11.29 -19.28 -8.08
C PRO A 387 10.33 -18.53 -7.14
N ARG A 388 10.09 -17.24 -7.40
CA ARG A 388 8.91 -16.53 -6.89
C ARG A 388 8.18 -15.86 -8.05
N PHE A 389 6.85 -15.98 -8.01
CA PHE A 389 5.89 -15.47 -8.99
C PHE A 389 5.89 -16.18 -10.34
N THR A 390 5.92 -17.51 -10.37
CA THR A 390 5.30 -18.24 -11.48
C THR A 390 3.80 -18.38 -11.17
N ASP A 391 3.01 -17.75 -12.03
CA ASP A 391 1.54 -17.58 -12.08
C ASP A 391 0.92 -16.50 -11.17
#